data_AF-A0A497TBN1-F1
#
_entry.id   AF-A0A497TBN1-F1
#
_cell.length_a   1.000
_cell.length_b   1.000
_cell.length_c   1.000
_cell.angle_alpha   90.00
_cell.angle_beta   90.00
_cell.angle_gamma   90.00
#
_symmetry.space_group_name_H-M   'P 1'
#
loop_
_entity.id
_entity.type
_entity.pdbx_description
1 polymer ?
#
loop_
_entity_poly.entity_id
_entity_poly.type
_entity_poly.pdbx_seq_one_letter_code
_entity_poly.pdbx_strand_id
1 'polypeptide(L)'
;TNLYISLDAPDPETYERIDRPKLKDYWERLLRSLEIMNSFRTRRVIRLTMVREWNMHSPEKYAKLIEKANPDFIEVKGYMWVGESRKRLPSEAMPSHKEIQEFADKLSKETGYVQKDEQEESRVVLLSKV
;
A
#
# COMPACT_ATOMS: atom_id res chain seq x y z
N THR A 1 -7.09 14.04 13.46
CA THR A 1 -6.34 14.27 12.21
C THR A 1 -5.55 13.01 11.88
N ASN A 2 -5.38 12.68 10.60
CA ASN A 2 -4.68 11.47 10.14
C ASN A 2 -3.49 11.87 9.24
N LEU A 3 -2.36 11.19 9.38
CA LEU A 3 -1.20 11.29 8.48
C LEU A 3 -1.17 10.03 7.58
N TYR A 4 -1.10 10.24 6.27
CA TYR A 4 -1.05 9.17 5.29
C TYR A 4 0.30 9.15 4.56
N ILE A 5 0.85 7.96 4.35
CA ILE A 5 1.88 7.69 3.35
C ILE A 5 1.34 6.64 2.39
N SER A 6 1.39 6.94 1.09
CA SER A 6 1.20 5.92 0.07
C SER A 6 2.45 5.07 -0.02
N LEU A 7 2.29 3.75 0.04
CA LEU A 7 3.36 2.78 -0.14
C LEU A 7 2.96 1.85 -1.27
N ASP A 8 3.37 2.20 -2.49
CA ASP A 8 2.88 1.55 -3.71
C ASP A 8 3.80 0.43 -4.23
N ALA A 9 4.89 0.12 -3.53
CA ALA A 9 5.81 -0.94 -3.93
C ALA A 9 6.53 -1.62 -2.74
N PRO A 10 6.83 -2.93 -2.84
CA PRO A 10 7.57 -3.68 -1.82
C PRO A 10 9.11 -3.56 -1.93
N ASP A 11 9.63 -3.08 -3.05
CA ASP A 11 11.06 -2.99 -3.35
C ASP A 11 11.39 -1.87 -4.35
N PRO A 12 12.67 -1.45 -4.48
CA PRO A 12 13.06 -0.33 -5.32
C PRO A 12 12.75 -0.51 -6.80
N GLU A 13 12.83 -1.75 -7.31
CA GLU A 13 12.56 -2.10 -8.71
C GLU A 13 11.09 -1.91 -9.04
N THR A 14 10.21 -2.43 -8.17
CA THR A 14 8.77 -2.25 -8.31
C THR A 14 8.40 -0.76 -8.18
N TYR A 15 9.03 -0.04 -7.24
CA TYR A 15 8.82 1.39 -7.04
C TYR A 15 9.22 2.20 -8.28
N GLU A 16 10.37 1.91 -8.86
CA GLU A 16 10.84 2.57 -10.08
C GLU A 16 9.88 2.35 -11.25
N ARG A 17 9.42 1.11 -11.42
CA ARG A 17 8.51 0.72 -12.50
C ARG A 17 7.14 1.40 -12.38
N ILE A 18 6.57 1.46 -11.17
CA ILE A 18 5.21 1.96 -10.95
C ILE A 18 5.16 3.49 -10.79
N ASP A 19 6.09 4.07 -10.03
CA ASP A 19 6.07 5.49 -9.66
C ASP A 19 6.93 6.37 -10.57
N ARG A 20 7.85 5.77 -11.34
CA ARG A 20 8.76 6.48 -12.26
C ARG A 20 9.42 7.70 -11.60
N PRO A 21 10.11 7.50 -10.47
CA PRO A 21 10.67 8.59 -9.69
C PRO A 21 11.72 9.36 -10.50
N LYS A 22 11.80 10.68 -10.28
CA LYS A 22 12.77 11.56 -10.93
C LYS A 22 14.07 11.72 -10.15
N LEU A 23 14.01 11.50 -8.84
CA LEU A 23 15.14 11.62 -7.94
C LEU A 23 15.88 10.29 -7.88
N LYS A 24 17.22 10.31 -7.79
CA LYS A 24 18.03 9.08 -7.74
C LYS A 24 17.98 8.38 -6.38
N ASP A 25 17.76 9.14 -5.30
CA ASP A 25 17.67 8.67 -3.92
C ASP A 25 16.21 8.44 -3.47
N TYR A 26 15.33 8.10 -4.43
CA TYR A 26 13.88 8.00 -4.20
C TYR A 26 13.53 6.96 -3.13
N TRP A 27 14.22 5.82 -3.15
CA TRP A 27 13.93 4.70 -2.25
C TRP A 27 14.39 5.02 -0.84
N GLU A 28 15.58 5.59 -0.68
CA GLU A 28 16.11 6.01 0.60
C GLU A 28 15.23 7.08 1.25
N ARG A 29 14.65 7.98 0.44
CA ARG A 29 13.67 8.98 0.92
C ARG A 29 12.38 8.34 1.39
N LEU A 30 11.87 7.33 0.68
CA LEU A 30 10.70 6.58 1.15
C LEU A 30 10.99 5.91 2.49
N LEU A 31 12.10 5.16 2.59
CA LEU A 31 12.49 4.49 3.84
C LEU A 31 12.61 5.47 5.01
N ARG A 32 13.27 6.61 4.79
CA ARG A 32 13.36 7.67 5.79
C ARG A 32 12.00 8.25 6.17
N SER A 33 11.09 8.40 5.20
CA SER A 33 9.74 8.92 5.45
C SER A 33 8.93 7.96 6.32
N LEU A 34 9.06 6.64 6.10
CA LEU A 34 8.46 5.61 6.94
C LEU A 34 9.00 5.70 8.38
N GLU A 35 10.32 5.82 8.55
CA GLU A 35 10.93 5.96 9.89
C GLU A 35 10.48 7.26 10.59
N ILE A 36 10.40 8.38 9.88
CA ILE A 36 9.91 9.65 10.43
C ILE A 36 8.42 9.53 10.80
N MET A 37 7.59 8.88 9.98
CA MET A 37 6.16 8.67 10.29
C MET A 37 5.96 8.07 11.69
N ASN A 38 6.81 7.12 12.10
CA ASN A 38 6.71 6.49 13.40
C ASN A 38 6.88 7.48 14.58
N SER A 39 7.60 8.59 14.38
CA SER A 39 7.80 9.61 15.44
C SER A 39 6.60 10.54 15.68
N PHE A 40 5.61 10.56 14.78
CA PHE A 40 4.46 11.45 14.90
C PHE A 40 3.43 10.96 15.93
N ARG A 41 2.93 11.88 16.76
CA ARG A 41 1.85 11.66 17.73
C ARG A 41 0.47 11.96 17.14
N THR A 42 0.16 11.35 16.00
CA THR A 42 -1.15 11.43 15.33
C THR A 42 -1.53 10.06 14.80
N ARG A 43 -2.79 9.88 14.38
CA ARG A 43 -3.18 8.64 13.69
C ARG A 43 -2.40 8.51 12.38
N ARG A 44 -1.66 7.43 12.22
CA ARG A 44 -0.81 7.14 11.06
C ARG A 44 -1.45 6.03 10.23
N VAL A 45 -1.48 6.23 8.92
CA VAL A 45 -2.07 5.28 7.99
C VAL A 45 -1.09 5.06 6.84
N ILE A 46 -0.82 3.78 6.55
CA ILE A 46 -0.19 3.41 5.28
C ILE A 46 -1.31 3.00 4.33
N ARG A 47 -1.32 3.61 3.13
CA ARG A 47 -2.23 3.19 2.07
C ARG A 47 -1.44 2.51 0.97
N LEU A 48 -1.85 1.31 0.62
CA LEU A 48 -1.31 0.54 -0.49
C LEU A 48 -2.28 0.63 -1.67
N THR A 49 -1.83 1.18 -2.80
CA THR A 49 -2.65 1.20 -4.04
C THR A 49 -2.28 0.00 -4.90
N MET A 50 -3.06 -1.07 -4.81
CA MET A 50 -2.80 -2.37 -5.43
C MET A 50 -3.22 -2.40 -6.90
N VAL A 51 -2.28 -2.75 -7.77
CA VAL A 51 -2.42 -2.85 -9.22
C VAL A 51 -2.07 -4.28 -9.64
N ARG A 52 -3.04 -4.97 -10.26
CA ARG A 52 -2.90 -6.38 -10.69
C ARG A 52 -1.72 -6.52 -11.65
N GLU A 53 -0.86 -7.53 -11.47
CA GLU A 53 0.37 -7.79 -12.24
C GLU A 53 1.49 -6.71 -12.14
N TRP A 54 1.35 -5.74 -11.23
CA TRP A 54 2.35 -4.68 -11.06
C TRP A 54 2.99 -4.67 -9.67
N ASN A 55 2.19 -4.66 -8.60
CA ASN A 55 2.71 -4.50 -7.24
C ASN A 55 2.02 -5.38 -6.18
N MET A 56 1.11 -6.27 -6.60
CA MET A 56 0.39 -7.22 -5.74
C MET A 56 1.21 -8.51 -5.49
N HIS A 57 2.45 -8.35 -5.04
CA HIS A 57 3.34 -9.46 -4.70
C HIS A 57 4.18 -9.12 -3.47
N SER A 58 4.92 -10.10 -2.97
CA SER A 58 5.86 -9.94 -1.85
C SER A 58 5.26 -9.26 -0.59
N PRO A 59 4.13 -9.75 -0.05
CA PRO A 59 3.52 -9.21 1.17
C PRO A 59 4.51 -9.14 2.35
N GLU A 60 5.45 -10.08 2.44
CA GLU A 60 6.51 -10.12 3.45
C GLU A 60 7.47 -8.92 3.37
N LYS A 61 7.70 -8.38 2.16
CA LYS A 61 8.51 -7.16 1.97
C LYS A 61 7.72 -5.92 2.36
N TYR A 62 6.43 -5.84 2.01
CA TYR A 62 5.55 -4.77 2.49
C TYR A 62 5.50 -4.76 4.02
N ALA A 63 5.40 -5.93 4.66
CA ALA A 63 5.37 -6.03 6.11
C ALA A 63 6.61 -5.41 6.77
N LYS A 64 7.81 -5.67 6.24
CA LYS A 64 9.07 -5.05 6.72
C LYS A 64 9.07 -3.53 6.59
N LEU A 65 8.47 -2.99 5.53
CA LEU A 65 8.34 -1.53 5.34
C LEU A 65 7.31 -0.92 6.28
N ILE A 66 6.18 -1.60 6.46
CA ILE A 66 5.11 -1.20 7.38
C ILE A 66 5.61 -1.21 8.83
N GLU A 67 6.42 -2.18 9.21
CA GLU A 67 7.05 -2.27 10.55
C GLU A 67 7.86 -1.00 10.88
N LYS A 68 8.63 -0.47 9.92
CA LYS A 68 9.39 0.77 10.09
C LYS A 68 8.52 1.97 10.44
N ALA A 69 7.35 2.07 9.81
CA ALA A 69 6.39 3.15 10.03
C ALA A 69 5.48 2.93 11.24
N ASN A 70 5.27 1.66 11.61
CA ASN A 70 4.42 1.22 12.71
C ASN A 70 3.04 1.95 12.75
N PRO A 71 2.30 2.02 11.62
CA PRO A 71 1.09 2.81 11.52
C PRO A 71 -0.03 2.26 12.42
N ASP A 72 -1.09 3.02 12.62
CA ASP A 72 -2.26 2.54 13.37
C ASP A 72 -3.20 1.72 12.46
N PHE A 73 -3.22 2.07 11.17
CA PHE A 73 -4.03 1.41 10.14
C PHE A 73 -3.25 1.17 8.85
N ILE A 74 -3.64 0.12 8.13
CA ILE A 74 -3.19 -0.16 6.77
C ILE A 74 -4.44 -0.24 5.88
N GLU A 75 -4.51 0.59 4.86
CA GLU A 75 -5.56 0.54 3.84
C GLU A 75 -5.01 -0.19 2.61
N VAL A 76 -5.49 -1.41 2.36
CA VAL A 76 -5.18 -2.16 1.14
C VAL A 76 -6.27 -1.84 0.12
N LYS A 77 -5.96 -0.99 -0.86
CA LYS A 77 -6.95 -0.47 -1.79
C LYS A 77 -6.62 -0.83 -3.23
N GLY A 78 -7.59 -1.34 -3.96
CA GLY A 78 -7.47 -1.57 -5.39
C GLY A 78 -7.36 -0.27 -6.19
N TYR A 79 -6.43 -0.25 -7.13
CA TYR A 79 -6.42 0.72 -8.22
C TYR A 79 -7.78 0.72 -8.93
N MET A 80 -8.24 1.90 -9.33
CA MET A 80 -9.50 2.09 -10.06
C MET A 80 -9.20 2.71 -11.43
N TRP A 81 -9.77 2.14 -12.50
CA TRP A 81 -9.53 2.58 -13.87
C TRP A 81 -10.38 3.82 -14.24
N VAL A 82 -9.95 4.99 -13.78
CA VAL A 82 -10.70 6.26 -13.90
C VAL A 82 -9.80 7.45 -14.23
N GLY A 83 -10.35 8.45 -14.92
CA GLY A 83 -9.64 9.69 -15.25
C GLY A 83 -8.36 9.46 -16.07
N GLU A 84 -7.28 10.17 -15.71
CA GLU A 84 -5.99 10.12 -16.42
C GLU A 84 -5.27 8.76 -16.33
N SER A 85 -5.63 7.91 -15.37
CA SER A 85 -5.00 6.59 -15.26
C SER A 85 -5.32 5.69 -16.45
N ARG A 86 -6.45 5.93 -17.14
CA ARG A 86 -6.87 5.19 -18.34
C ARG A 86 -5.89 5.32 -19.51
N LYS A 87 -5.06 6.38 -19.52
CA LYS A 87 -4.01 6.59 -20.53
C LYS A 87 -2.71 5.85 -20.20
N ARG A 88 -2.56 5.34 -18.97
CA ARG A 88 -1.31 4.77 -18.46
C ARG A 88 -1.40 3.27 -18.20
N LEU A 89 -2.55 2.80 -17.73
CA LEU A 89 -2.79 1.41 -17.38
C LEU A 89 -4.08 0.89 -18.05
N PRO A 90 -4.09 -0.38 -18.48
CA PRO A 90 -5.27 -1.00 -19.03
C PRO A 90 -6.32 -1.27 -17.94
N SER A 91 -7.58 -1.51 -18.32
CA SER A 91 -8.67 -1.83 -17.38
C SER A 91 -8.39 -3.09 -16.58
N GLU A 92 -7.68 -4.04 -17.17
CA GLU A 92 -7.30 -5.32 -16.60
C GLU A 92 -6.22 -5.16 -15.52
N ALA A 93 -5.64 -3.98 -15.32
CA ALA A 93 -4.77 -3.70 -14.18
C ALA A 93 -5.58 -3.43 -12.89
N MET A 94 -6.91 -3.27 -12.99
CA MET A 94 -7.82 -2.98 -11.88
C MET A 94 -8.19 -4.29 -11.14
N PRO A 95 -7.66 -4.55 -9.92
CA PRO A 95 -7.98 -5.78 -9.18
C PRO A 95 -9.44 -5.82 -8.75
N SER A 96 -10.02 -7.02 -8.67
CA SER A 96 -11.33 -7.24 -8.03
C SER A 96 -11.23 -7.06 -6.51
N HIS A 97 -12.37 -6.85 -5.85
CA HIS A 97 -12.38 -6.76 -4.38
C HIS A 97 -11.87 -8.06 -3.72
N LYS A 98 -12.19 -9.23 -4.29
CA LYS A 98 -11.69 -10.52 -3.83
C LYS A 98 -10.16 -10.60 -3.86
N GLU A 99 -9.52 -10.15 -4.94
CA GLU A 99 -8.05 -10.11 -5.01
C GLU A 99 -7.44 -9.17 -3.96
N ILE A 100 -8.15 -8.10 -3.60
CA ILE A 100 -7.74 -7.19 -2.50
C ILE A 100 -7.87 -7.87 -1.15
N GLN A 101 -8.96 -8.59 -0.88
CA GLN A 101 -9.12 -9.40 0.33
C GLN A 101 -8.02 -10.44 0.44
N GLU A 102 -7.76 -11.21 -0.62
CA GLU A 102 -6.71 -12.23 -0.64
C GLU A 102 -5.31 -11.65 -0.37
N PHE A 103 -5.01 -10.47 -0.91
CA PHE A 103 -3.74 -9.80 -0.64
C PHE A 103 -3.68 -9.25 0.80
N ALA A 104 -4.78 -8.65 1.28
CA ALA A 104 -4.89 -8.15 2.65
C ALA A 104 -4.74 -9.28 3.68
N ASP A 105 -5.28 -10.47 3.41
CA ASP A 105 -5.12 -11.68 4.25
C ASP A 105 -3.67 -12.13 4.33
N LYS A 106 -2.95 -12.13 3.20
CA LYS A 106 -1.52 -12.45 3.17
C LYS A 106 -0.74 -11.41 3.97
N LEU A 107 -1.03 -10.12 3.78
CA LEU A 107 -0.37 -9.03 4.50
C LEU A 107 -0.67 -9.06 6.01
N SER A 108 -1.90 -9.41 6.39
CA SER A 108 -2.33 -9.61 7.77
C SER A 108 -1.49 -10.69 8.47
N LYS A 109 -1.24 -11.83 7.81
CA LYS A 109 -0.38 -12.90 8.34
C LYS A 109 1.07 -12.45 8.56
N GLU A 110 1.61 -11.64 7.65
CA GLU A 110 2.99 -11.14 7.74
C GLU A 110 3.18 -10.01 8.77
N THR A 111 2.14 -9.19 8.99
CA THR A 111 2.22 -8.01 9.86
C THR A 111 1.63 -8.21 11.25
N GLY A 112 0.74 -9.19 11.42
CA GLY A 112 -0.09 -9.36 12.62
C GLY A 112 -1.25 -8.37 12.75
N TYR A 113 -1.48 -7.49 11.75
CA TYR A 113 -2.62 -6.58 11.74
C TYR A 113 -3.87 -7.35 11.35
N VAL A 114 -4.98 -7.06 12.02
CA VAL A 114 -6.25 -7.76 11.78
C VAL A 114 -7.15 -6.96 10.87
N GLN A 115 -7.89 -7.64 9.99
CA GLN A 115 -8.95 -7.01 9.21
C GLN A 115 -10.04 -6.49 10.14
N LYS A 116 -10.38 -5.20 10.02
CA LYS A 116 -11.43 -4.56 10.82
C LYS A 116 -12.67 -4.21 10.02
N ASP A 117 -12.48 -3.84 8.76
CA ASP A 117 -13.57 -3.38 7.90
C ASP A 117 -13.20 -3.49 6.42
N GLU A 118 -14.18 -3.35 5.54
CA GLU A 118 -13.99 -3.31 4.10
C GLU A 118 -15.12 -2.55 3.38
N GLN A 119 -14.84 -2.08 2.17
CA GLN A 119 -15.82 -1.42 1.31
C GLN A 119 -15.65 -1.91 -0.13
N GLU A 120 -16.56 -2.77 -0.58
CA GLU A 120 -16.47 -3.45 -1.87
C GLU A 120 -16.50 -2.48 -3.06
N GLU A 121 -17.35 -1.45 -3.04
CA GLU A 121 -17.46 -0.48 -4.15
C GLU A 121 -16.16 0.31 -4.35
N SER A 122 -15.42 0.53 -3.26
CA SER A 122 -14.11 1.20 -3.29
C SER A 122 -12.93 0.24 -3.37
N ARG A 123 -13.21 -1.08 -3.36
CA ARG A 123 -12.24 -2.18 -3.39
C ARG A 123 -11.15 -2.00 -2.34
N VAL A 124 -11.55 -1.75 -1.09
CA VAL A 124 -10.60 -1.47 0.00
C VAL A 124 -10.88 -2.35 1.20
N VAL A 125 -9.79 -2.85 1.80
CA VAL A 125 -9.78 -3.56 3.06
C VAL A 125 -8.96 -2.76 4.07
N LEU A 126 -9.51 -2.58 5.27
CA LEU A 126 -8.86 -1.89 6.38
C LEU A 126 -8.29 -2.92 7.36
N LEU A 127 -6.98 -2.85 7.58
CA LEU A 127 -6.31 -3.57 8.65
C LEU A 127 -5.95 -2.61 9.80
N SER A 128 -6.00 -3.08 11.03
CA SER A 128 -5.52 -2.33 12.20
C SER A 128 -4.73 -3.21 13.15
N LYS A 129 -4.01 -2.58 14.09
CA LYS A 129 -3.49 -3.28 15.26
C LYS A 129 -4.63 -3.89 16.07
N VAL A 130 -4.31 -4.96 16.80
CA VAL A 130 -5.23 -5.62 17.76
C VAL A 130 -5.62 -4.65 18.85
#